data_AF-A0A537JAK7-F1
#
_entry.id   AF-A0A537JAK7-F1
#
_cell.length_a   1.000
_cell.length_b   1.000
_cell.length_c   1.000
_cell.angle_alpha   90.00
_cell.angle_beta   90.00
_cell.angle_gamma   90.00
#
_symmetry.space_group_name_H-M   'P 1'
#
loop_
_entity.id
_entity.type
_entity.pdbx_description
1 polymer ?
#
loop_
_entity_poly.entity_id
_entity_poly.type
_entity_poly.pdbx_seq_one_letter_code
_entity_poly.pdbx_strand_id
1 'polypeptide(L)'
;MPRARGNERVVEMRARRDRIPVWWWARQVVLPAERRIRYTHTRGVTRGMEVEWRFTPAAGGVLVTIVHDLSLRWPLVGRAVADWIIGPMFVEPIAGATLRRIKMLVEQGVAHPREAVQDA
;
A
#
# COMPACT_ATOMS: atom_id res chain seq x y z
N MET A 1 7.75 11.83 17.84
CA MET A 1 6.83 10.85 17.24
C MET A 1 5.84 11.60 16.36
N PRO A 2 5.71 11.36 15.04
CA PRO A 2 4.75 12.11 14.24
C PRO A 2 3.32 11.65 14.58
N ARG A 3 2.49 12.55 15.11
CA ARG A 3 1.04 12.37 15.32
C ARG A 3 0.36 12.11 13.97
N ALA A 4 -0.57 11.16 13.94
CA ALA A 4 -1.55 11.06 12.86
C ALA A 4 -2.39 12.35 12.88
N ARG A 5 -2.21 13.22 11.89
CA ARG A 5 -3.19 14.28 11.57
C ARG A 5 -4.25 13.62 10.68
N GLY A 6 -5.49 14.09 10.75
CA GLY A 6 -6.66 13.50 10.09
C GLY A 6 -6.38 12.76 8.78
N ASN A 7 -6.94 11.57 8.64
CA ASN A 7 -6.82 10.70 7.45
C ASN A 7 -5.39 10.32 7.00
N GLU A 8 -4.33 10.84 7.63
CA GLU A 8 -2.95 10.66 7.18
C GLU A 8 -2.06 10.07 8.27
N ARG A 9 -1.21 9.10 7.90
CA ARG A 9 -0.21 8.53 8.79
C ARG A 9 0.99 7.99 8.03
N VAL A 10 2.14 7.93 8.70
CA VAL A 10 3.31 7.21 8.19
C VAL A 10 3.22 5.76 8.67
N VAL A 11 3.25 4.82 7.73
CA VAL A 11 3.24 3.38 8.00
C VAL A 11 4.58 2.78 7.60
N GLU A 12 5.09 1.88 8.45
CA GLU A 12 6.15 0.97 8.08
C GLU A 12 5.52 -0.26 7.41
N MET A 13 6.07 -0.66 6.27
CA MET A 13 5.58 -1.76 5.46
C MET A 13 6.68 -2.80 5.32
N ARG A 14 6.30 -4.07 5.47
CA ARG A 14 7.20 -5.22 5.32
C ARG A 14 6.52 -6.29 4.50
N ALA A 15 7.26 -6.83 3.54
CA ALA A 15 6.82 -7.97 2.74
C ALA A 15 8.00 -8.91 2.48
N ARG A 16 7.71 -10.06 1.87
CA ARG A 16 8.72 -11.04 1.48
C ARG A 16 8.52 -11.39 0.02
N ARG A 17 9.57 -11.21 -0.78
CA ARG A 17 9.64 -11.74 -2.15
C ARG A 17 10.45 -13.02 -2.11
N ASP A 18 9.81 -14.16 -2.23
CA ASP A 18 10.43 -15.48 -2.08
C ASP A 18 11.22 -15.60 -0.76
N ARG A 19 12.55 -15.50 -0.81
CA ARG A 19 13.43 -15.53 0.36
C ARG A 19 14.00 -14.16 0.74
N ILE A 20 13.70 -13.12 -0.03
CA ILE A 20 14.25 -11.79 0.14
C ILE A 20 13.25 -10.93 0.93
N PRO A 21 13.58 -10.52 2.16
CA PRO A 21 12.75 -9.57 2.91
C PRO A 21 12.86 -8.19 2.27
N VAL A 22 11.73 -7.49 2.19
CA VAL A 22 11.67 -6.12 1.67
C VAL A 22 10.89 -5.25 2.64
N TRP A 23 11.40 -4.04 2.90
CA TRP A 23 10.80 -3.09 3.83
C TRP A 23 10.90 -1.66 3.30
N TRP A 24 9.89 -0.86 3.61
CA TRP A 24 9.79 0.53 3.20
C TRP A 24 8.87 1.30 4.14
N TRP A 25 8.91 2.63 4.06
CA TRP A 25 7.95 3.49 4.75
C TRP A 25 7.09 4.22 3.74
N ALA A 26 5.82 4.35 4.05
CA ALA A 26 4.85 5.05 3.21
C ALA A 26 4.04 6.05 4.02
N ARG A 27 3.80 7.22 3.44
CA ARG A 27 2.80 8.17 3.89
C ARG A 27 1.45 7.71 3.32
N GLN A 28 0.56 7.24 4.17
CA GLN A 28 -0.79 6.82 3.82
C GLN A 28 -1.77 7.98 4.02
N VAL A 29 -2.66 8.18 3.05
CA VAL A 29 -3.80 9.10 3.12
C VAL A 29 -5.08 8.31 2.80
N VAL A 30 -6.03 8.29 3.72
CA VAL A 30 -7.33 7.63 3.57
C VAL A 30 -8.35 8.65 3.06
N LEU A 31 -9.07 8.32 1.99
CA LEU A 31 -10.04 9.22 1.35
C LEU A 31 -11.40 8.51 1.29
N PRO A 32 -12.18 8.48 2.40
CA PRO A 32 -13.41 7.71 2.48
C PRO A 32 -14.46 8.14 1.45
N ALA A 33 -14.61 9.45 1.23
CA ALA A 33 -15.54 10.01 0.26
C ALA A 33 -15.25 9.55 -1.19
N GLU A 34 -13.98 9.38 -1.52
CA GLU A 34 -13.54 8.91 -2.84
C GLU A 34 -13.43 7.38 -2.94
N ARG A 35 -13.62 6.65 -1.83
CA ARG A 35 -13.36 5.20 -1.71
C ARG A 35 -11.94 4.84 -2.16
N ARG A 36 -10.96 5.60 -1.67
CA ARG A 36 -9.54 5.47 -2.01
C ARG A 36 -8.63 5.48 -0.81
N ILE A 37 -7.46 4.86 -0.97
CA ILE A 37 -6.32 5.06 -0.07
C ILE A 37 -5.10 5.33 -0.94
N ARG A 38 -4.40 6.44 -0.69
CA ARG A 38 -3.16 6.79 -1.39
C ARG A 38 -1.97 6.54 -0.49
N TYR A 39 -0.89 6.03 -1.06
CA TYR A 39 0.38 5.84 -0.40
C TYR A 39 1.47 6.53 -1.22
N THR A 40 2.31 7.30 -0.55
CA THR A 40 3.55 7.82 -1.13
C THR A 40 4.70 7.18 -0.37
N HIS A 41 5.54 6.39 -1.05
CA HIS A 41 6.70 5.77 -0.40
C HIS A 41 7.76 6.82 -0.08
N THR A 42 8.10 6.98 1.20
CA THR A 42 9.02 8.03 1.68
C THR A 42 10.42 7.52 1.96
N ARG A 43 10.60 6.21 2.22
CA ARG A 43 11.90 5.57 2.49
C ARG A 43 11.91 4.12 2.00
N GLY A 44 13.10 3.60 1.69
CA GLY A 44 13.31 2.22 1.21
C GLY A 44 13.54 2.16 -0.30
N VAL A 45 13.64 0.93 -0.82
CA VAL A 45 13.96 0.64 -2.23
C VAL A 45 12.93 1.21 -3.20
N THR A 46 11.67 1.30 -2.78
CA THR A 46 10.54 1.82 -3.56
C THR A 46 10.19 3.26 -3.22
N ARG A 47 11.08 4.04 -2.56
CA ARG A 47 10.83 5.47 -2.28
C ARG A 47 10.43 6.19 -3.58
N GLY A 48 9.54 7.17 -3.49
CA GLY A 48 9.00 7.92 -4.63
C GLY A 48 7.83 7.24 -5.36
N MET A 49 7.62 5.93 -5.16
CA MET A 49 6.45 5.24 -5.73
C MET A 49 5.15 5.74 -5.11
N GLU A 50 4.16 5.95 -5.96
CA GLU A 50 2.79 6.24 -5.55
C GLU A 50 1.92 5.01 -5.75
N VAL A 51 1.12 4.69 -4.75
CA VAL A 51 0.22 3.53 -4.78
C VAL A 51 -1.18 3.99 -4.41
N GLU A 52 -2.16 3.67 -5.24
CA GLU A 52 -3.55 3.98 -5.00
C GLU A 52 -4.37 2.71 -4.90
N TRP A 53 -5.06 2.55 -3.78
CA TRP A 53 -6.09 1.56 -3.60
C TRP A 53 -7.43 2.16 -4.00
N ARG A 54 -8.18 1.45 -4.85
CA ARG A 54 -9.52 1.82 -5.30
C ARG A 54 -10.50 0.75 -4.86
N PHE A 55 -11.61 1.19 -4.27
CA PHE A 55 -12.68 0.31 -3.81
C PHE A 55 -13.94 0.61 -4.61
N THR A 56 -14.26 -0.24 -5.58
CA THR A 56 -15.40 -0.07 -6.48
C THR A 56 -16.52 -1.02 -6.08
N PRO A 57 -17.75 -0.54 -5.82
CA PRO A 57 -18.90 -1.42 -5.61
C PRO A 57 -19.10 -2.37 -6.80
N ALA A 58 -19.35 -3.65 -6.52
CA ALA A 58 -19.64 -4.68 -7.51
C ALA A 58 -20.82 -5.54 -7.06
N ALA A 59 -21.43 -6.29 -7.98
CA ALA A 59 -22.52 -7.20 -7.62
C ALA A 59 -22.04 -8.23 -6.57
N GLY A 60 -22.64 -8.19 -5.37
CA GLY A 60 -22.30 -9.09 -4.27
C GLY A 60 -21.00 -8.75 -3.50
N GLY A 61 -20.38 -7.58 -3.72
CA GLY A 61 -19.17 -7.22 -2.97
C GLY A 61 -18.49 -5.94 -3.40
N VAL A 62 -17.17 -5.89 -3.21
CA VAL A 62 -16.31 -4.75 -3.57
C VAL A 62 -15.13 -5.25 -4.39
N LEU A 63 -14.93 -4.67 -5.57
CA LEU A 63 -13.71 -4.85 -6.34
C LEU A 63 -12.63 -3.94 -5.77
N VAL A 64 -11.54 -4.54 -5.28
CA VAL A 64 -10.38 -3.81 -4.77
C VAL A 64 -9.27 -3.86 -5.80
N THR A 65 -8.81 -2.69 -6.26
CA THR A 65 -7.71 -2.57 -7.22
C THR A 65 -6.56 -1.81 -6.59
N ILE A 66 -5.33 -2.26 -6.81
CA ILE A 66 -4.12 -1.53 -6.43
C ILE A 66 -3.45 -1.04 -7.71
N VAL A 67 -3.39 0.28 -7.87
CA VAL A 67 -2.70 0.94 -8.98
C VAL A 67 -1.36 1.43 -8.45
N HIS A 68 -0.30 1.12 -9.19
CA HIS A 68 1.04 1.56 -8.88
C HIS A 68 1.46 2.55 -9.96
N ASP A 69 1.65 3.80 -9.58
CA ASP A 69 2.32 4.78 -10.43
C ASP A 69 3.75 4.93 -9.93
N LEU A 70 4.66 4.40 -10.72
CA LEU A 70 6.07 4.54 -10.46
C LEU A 70 6.59 5.68 -11.31
N SER A 71 6.30 6.91 -10.90
CA SER A 71 6.99 8.07 -11.43
C SER A 71 8.43 8.05 -10.89
N LEU A 72 9.33 7.30 -11.55
CA LEU A 72 10.76 7.38 -11.25
C LEU A 72 11.27 8.74 -11.71
N ARG A 73 11.04 9.79 -10.93
CA ARG A 73 11.80 11.04 -11.00
C ARG A 73 13.19 10.82 -10.38
N TRP A 74 13.89 9.75 -10.76
CA TRP A 74 15.22 9.42 -10.25
C TRP A 74 16.26 9.50 -11.36
N PRO A 75 16.98 10.62 -11.50
CA PRO A 75 18.10 10.69 -12.43
C PRO A 75 19.31 9.85 -12.00
N LEU A 76 19.31 9.23 -10.80
CA LEU A 76 20.52 8.73 -10.12
C LEU A 76 20.45 7.28 -9.58
N VAL A 77 19.35 6.56 -9.75
CA VAL A 77 19.26 5.14 -9.31
C VAL A 77 19.32 4.25 -10.54
N GLY A 78 20.32 3.36 -10.58
CA GLY A 78 20.69 2.60 -11.77
C GLY A 78 19.56 1.74 -12.34
N ARG A 79 19.62 1.51 -13.65
CA ARG A 79 18.66 0.75 -14.47
C ARG A 79 18.24 -0.60 -13.85
N ALA A 80 19.15 -1.27 -13.14
CA ALA A 80 18.85 -2.52 -12.44
C ALA A 80 17.81 -2.40 -11.32
N VAL A 81 17.80 -1.29 -10.55
CA VAL A 81 16.81 -1.05 -9.50
C VAL A 81 15.46 -0.66 -10.12
N ALA A 82 15.50 0.11 -11.21
CA ALA A 82 14.33 0.42 -12.02
C ALA A 82 13.69 -0.85 -12.58
N ASP A 83 14.45 -1.73 -13.22
CA ASP A 83 13.94 -3.01 -13.77
C ASP A 83 13.44 -3.97 -12.67
N TRP A 84 14.08 -3.95 -11.49
CA TRP A 84 13.68 -4.76 -10.34
C TRP A 84 12.36 -4.30 -9.70
N ILE A 85 12.00 -3.01 -9.82
CA ILE A 85 10.80 -2.43 -9.21
C ILE A 85 9.66 -2.23 -10.24
N ILE A 86 9.98 -1.74 -11.45
CA ILE A 86 9.04 -1.51 -12.56
C ILE A 86 8.61 -2.83 -13.21
N GLY A 87 9.46 -3.84 -13.17
CA GLY A 87 9.19 -5.09 -13.85
C GLY A 87 7.91 -5.77 -13.33
N PRO A 88 7.08 -6.38 -14.21
CA PRO A 88 5.88 -7.15 -13.82
C PRO A 88 6.16 -8.23 -12.76
N MET A 89 7.42 -8.62 -12.57
CA MET A 89 7.88 -9.69 -11.68
C MET A 89 8.03 -9.32 -10.19
N PHE A 90 7.88 -8.05 -9.77
CA PHE A 90 8.11 -7.66 -8.36
C PHE A 90 6.85 -7.24 -7.61
N VAL A 91 6.09 -6.33 -8.21
CA VAL A 91 4.91 -5.74 -7.56
C VAL A 91 3.73 -6.71 -7.54
N GLU A 92 3.53 -7.45 -8.63
CA GLU A 92 2.37 -8.32 -8.81
C GLU A 92 2.29 -9.46 -7.76
N PRO A 93 3.38 -10.18 -7.41
CA PRO A 93 3.31 -11.20 -6.35
C PRO A 93 2.94 -10.64 -4.98
N ILE A 94 3.52 -9.50 -4.59
CA ILE A 94 3.29 -8.88 -3.28
C ILE A 94 1.88 -8.27 -3.21
N ALA A 95 1.48 -7.53 -4.25
CA ALA A 95 0.16 -6.93 -4.35
C ALA A 95 -0.93 -8.01 -4.38
N GLY A 96 -0.74 -9.07 -5.18
CA GLY A 96 -1.65 -10.20 -5.24
C GLY A 96 -1.78 -10.94 -3.90
N ALA A 97 -0.68 -11.18 -3.19
CA ALA A 97 -0.70 -11.78 -1.86
C ALA A 97 -1.44 -10.91 -0.84
N THR A 98 -1.24 -9.58 -0.92
CA THR A 98 -1.90 -8.62 -0.05
C THR A 98 -3.41 -8.59 -0.31
N LEU A 99 -3.84 -8.53 -1.57
CA LEU A 99 -5.26 -8.58 -1.96
C LEU A 99 -5.92 -9.88 -1.51
N ARG A 100 -5.26 -11.03 -1.72
CA ARG A 100 -5.76 -12.33 -1.23
C ARG A 100 -5.92 -12.35 0.29
N ARG A 101 -4.94 -11.84 1.03
CA ARG A 101 -5.00 -11.83 2.50
C ARG A 101 -6.10 -10.91 3.02
N ILE A 102 -6.28 -9.73 2.44
CA ILE A 102 -7.35 -8.81 2.85
C ILE A 102 -8.72 -9.38 2.52
N LYS A 103 -8.90 -9.96 1.33
CA LYS A 103 -10.15 -10.65 0.96
C LYS A 103 -10.50 -11.70 2.02
N MET A 104 -9.57 -12.58 2.36
CA MET A 104 -9.75 -13.60 3.39
C MET A 104 -10.15 -12.99 4.74
N LEU A 105 -9.44 -11.97 5.22
CA LEU A 105 -9.71 -11.34 6.52
C LEU A 105 -11.11 -10.69 6.59
N VAL A 106 -11.48 -9.96 5.54
CA VAL A 106 -12.77 -9.25 5.47
C VAL A 106 -13.92 -10.24 5.35
N GLU A 107 -13.81 -11.26 4.49
CA GLU A 107 -14.87 -12.24 4.27
C GLU A 107 -15.05 -13.21 5.44
N GLN A 108 -14.00 -13.43 6.24
CA GLN A 108 -14.08 -14.16 7.51
C GLN A 108 -14.70 -13.33 8.65
N GLY A 109 -15.03 -12.05 8.41
CA GLY A 109 -15.58 -11.17 9.45
C GLY A 109 -14.58 -10.84 10.56
N VAL A 110 -13.27 -10.95 10.29
CA VAL A 110 -12.23 -10.57 11.25
C VAL A 110 -12.23 -9.05 11.39
N ALA A 111 -13.10 -8.54 12.26
CA ALA A 111 -13.11 -7.14 12.64
C ALA A 111 -11.91 -6.89 13.55
N HIS A 112 -11.03 -5.99 13.14
CA HIS A 112 -10.08 -5.41 14.09
C HIS A 112 -10.88 -4.49 15.01
N PRO A 113 -10.78 -4.63 16.35
CA PRO A 113 -11.35 -3.65 17.27
C PRO A 113 -10.84 -2.26 16.85
N ARG A 114 -11.75 -1.32 16.60
CA ARG A 114 -11.36 0.08 16.50
C ARG A 114 -10.92 0.46 17.90
N GLU A 115 -9.62 0.63 18.11
CA GLU A 115 -9.17 1.37 19.29
C GLU A 115 -9.85 2.74 19.20
N ALA A 116 -10.73 3.00 20.15
CA ALA A 116 -11.37 4.29 20.27
C ALA A 116 -10.26 5.33 20.38
N VAL A 117 -10.19 6.23 19.39
CA VAL A 117 -9.41 7.46 19.54
C VAL A 117 -10.06 8.19 20.71
N GLN A 118 -9.42 8.12 21.88
CA GLN A 118 -9.80 8.91 23.04
C GLN A 118 -9.52 10.37 22.68
N ASP A 119 -10.60 11.11 22.42
CA ASP A 119 -10.60 12.55 22.48
C ASP A 119 -10.20 12.96 23.91
N ALA A 120 -9.13 13.75 24.01
CA ALA A 120 -8.69 14.48 25.18
C ALA A 120 -8.37 15.91 24.76
#